data_AF-A0A0F9HS18-F1
#
_entry.id   AF-A0A0F9HS18-F1
#
_cell.length_a   1.000
_cell.length_b   1.000
_cell.length_c   1.000
_cell.angle_alpha   90.00
_cell.angle_beta   90.00
_cell.angle_gamma   90.00
#
_symmetry.space_group_name_H-M   'P 1'
#
loop_
_entity.id
_entity.type
_entity.pdbx_description
1 polymer ?
#
loop_
_entity_poly.entity_id
_entity_poly.type
_entity_poly.pdbx_seq_one_letter_code
_entity_poly.pdbx_strand_id
1 'polypeptide(L)'
;MTYQTFTIPPNDSQFLESRVFQVTEVARWFNLPPHKIKDLTRSTFSNIESSQIEYVTDSIRPWLVRWEQVIGWKLLTENERRNIFAEFIIEGLLRGDIQTRFTAYAIARANGFMTADEVRARENMNPTEDGSGKIYNIPLNWTNAANLLLPPEEPEDEPFEEPDEGEEGDEEENALMLDIEKRGYNDITVRSVRLRRKIGKRSKVDFLKLLKG
;
A
#
# COMPACT_ATOMS: atom_id res chain seq x y z
N MET A 1 -58.17 9.83 -51.42
CA MET A 1 -57.27 9.21 -50.43
C MET A 1 -56.74 10.33 -49.55
N THR A 2 -57.06 10.31 -48.26
CA THR A 2 -56.68 11.34 -47.29
C THR A 2 -55.35 10.94 -46.65
N TYR A 3 -54.37 11.85 -46.73
CA TYR A 3 -53.04 11.66 -46.17
C TYR A 3 -53.09 11.91 -44.65
N GLN A 4 -52.80 10.88 -43.86
CA GLN A 4 -52.67 10.98 -42.41
C GLN A 4 -51.18 11.05 -42.08
N THR A 5 -50.72 12.18 -41.55
CA THR A 5 -49.36 12.32 -41.05
C THR A 5 -49.28 11.69 -39.66
N PHE A 6 -48.60 10.55 -39.55
CA PHE A 6 -48.19 10.00 -38.26
C PHE A 6 -47.04 10.85 -37.69
N THR A 7 -47.40 11.95 -37.03
CA THR A 7 -46.47 12.73 -36.22
C THR A 7 -46.53 12.22 -34.77
N ILE A 8 -45.36 11.94 -34.18
CA ILE A 8 -45.27 11.51 -32.78
C ILE A 8 -45.78 12.67 -31.91
N PRO A 9 -46.80 12.47 -31.07
CA PRO A 9 -47.32 13.53 -30.23
C PRO A 9 -46.23 13.98 -29.23
N PRO A 10 -46.06 15.29 -28.99
CA PRO A 10 -44.99 15.81 -28.13
C PRO A 10 -44.96 15.22 -26.70
N ASN A 11 -46.11 14.77 -26.19
CA ASN A 11 -46.21 14.10 -24.89
C ASN A 11 -45.45 12.77 -24.85
N ASP A 12 -45.46 11.99 -25.93
CA ASP A 12 -44.77 10.69 -25.96
C ASP A 12 -43.24 10.89 -25.95
N SER A 13 -42.76 11.95 -26.59
CA SER A 13 -41.35 12.36 -26.52
C SER A 13 -40.91 12.76 -25.10
N GLN A 14 -41.76 13.50 -24.36
CA GLN A 14 -41.47 13.85 -22.95
C GLN A 14 -41.48 12.62 -22.03
N PHE A 15 -42.33 11.64 -22.30
CA PHE A 15 -42.35 10.39 -21.52
C PHE A 15 -41.04 9.60 -21.69
N LEU A 16 -40.50 9.53 -22.91
CA LEU A 16 -39.21 8.88 -23.17
C LEU A 16 -38.06 9.58 -22.44
N GLU A 17 -38.05 10.91 -22.42
CA GLU A 17 -37.03 11.69 -21.70
C GLU A 17 -37.07 11.42 -20.18
N SER A 18 -38.28 11.29 -19.60
CA SER A 18 -38.44 10.95 -18.18
C SER A 18 -37.83 9.59 -17.83
N ARG A 19 -37.93 8.61 -18.73
CA ARG A 19 -37.36 7.26 -18.55
C ARG A 19 -35.85 7.26 -18.62
N VAL A 20 -35.26 8.08 -19.50
CA VAL A 20 -33.80 8.26 -19.57
C VAL A 20 -33.29 8.93 -18.29
N PHE A 21 -34.00 9.95 -17.79
CA PHE A 21 -33.62 10.63 -16.55
C PHE A 21 -33.66 9.71 -15.32
N GLN A 22 -34.66 8.84 -15.20
CA GLN A 22 -34.78 7.86 -14.10
C GLN A 22 -33.54 6.96 -13.97
N VAL A 23 -32.92 6.56 -15.09
CA VAL A 23 -31.70 5.75 -15.06
C VAL A 23 -30.58 6.48 -14.33
N THR A 24 -30.40 7.78 -14.63
CA THR A 24 -29.39 8.61 -13.98
C THR A 24 -29.73 8.91 -12.51
N GLU A 25 -31.01 9.00 -12.15
CA GLU A 25 -31.41 9.16 -10.75
C GLU A 25 -31.02 7.94 -9.92
N VAL A 26 -31.35 6.73 -10.36
CA VAL A 26 -30.99 5.50 -9.66
C VAL A 26 -29.47 5.38 -9.50
N ALA A 27 -28.71 5.77 -10.53
CA ALA A 27 -27.25 5.80 -10.49
C ALA A 27 -26.70 6.65 -9.34
N ARG A 28 -27.30 7.83 -9.11
CA ARG A 28 -26.87 8.78 -8.06
C ARG A 28 -26.99 8.19 -6.66
N TRP A 29 -28.01 7.37 -6.38
CA TRP A 29 -28.16 6.72 -5.07
C TRP A 29 -26.98 5.80 -4.72
N PHE A 30 -26.34 5.22 -5.74
CA PHE A 30 -25.19 4.34 -5.57
C PHE A 30 -23.84 5.03 -5.82
N ASN A 31 -23.86 6.37 -5.99
CA ASN A 31 -22.70 7.15 -6.46
C ASN A 31 -22.07 6.55 -7.73
N LEU A 32 -22.88 5.96 -8.62
CA LEU A 32 -22.39 5.31 -9.83
C LEU A 32 -22.33 6.34 -10.97
N PRO A 33 -21.17 6.52 -11.63
CA PRO A 33 -21.07 7.44 -12.74
C PRO A 33 -21.79 6.90 -14.00
N PRO A 34 -22.36 7.77 -14.86
CA PRO A 34 -23.23 7.38 -15.98
C PRO A 34 -22.59 6.42 -16.98
N HIS A 35 -21.29 6.58 -17.23
CA HIS A 35 -20.54 5.73 -18.17
C HIS A 35 -20.52 4.24 -17.76
N LYS A 36 -20.69 3.92 -16.46
CA LYS A 36 -20.80 2.53 -15.99
C LYS A 36 -22.14 1.87 -16.32
N ILE A 37 -23.18 2.67 -16.48
CA ILE A 37 -24.52 2.23 -16.90
C ILE A 37 -24.64 2.24 -18.44
N LYS A 38 -23.54 2.58 -19.13
CA LYS A 38 -23.48 2.76 -20.59
C LYS A 38 -24.36 3.91 -21.09
N ASP A 39 -24.70 4.85 -20.21
CA ASP A 39 -25.26 6.13 -20.62
C ASP A 39 -24.12 7.06 -20.98
N LEU A 40 -23.78 7.09 -22.28
CA LEU A 40 -22.70 7.90 -22.85
C LEU A 40 -23.23 9.17 -23.54
N THR A 41 -24.50 9.53 -23.35
CA THR A 41 -25.15 10.66 -24.02
C THR A 41 -24.40 12.00 -23.90
N ARG A 42 -23.59 12.17 -22.84
CA ARG A 42 -22.78 13.38 -22.59
C ARG A 42 -21.28 13.09 -22.35
N SER A 43 -20.82 11.85 -22.54
CA SER A 43 -19.45 11.45 -22.20
C SER A 43 -18.57 11.30 -23.43
N THR A 44 -17.58 12.19 -23.58
CA THR A 44 -16.49 12.04 -24.56
C THR A 44 -15.43 11.07 -24.02
N PHE A 45 -14.74 10.31 -24.91
CA PHE A 45 -13.71 9.34 -24.54
C PHE A 45 -12.63 9.87 -23.57
N SER A 46 -12.18 11.12 -23.75
CA SER A 46 -11.19 11.75 -22.85
C SER A 46 -11.69 11.95 -21.42
N ASN A 47 -13.01 12.09 -21.22
CA ASN A 47 -13.62 12.19 -19.89
C ASN A 47 -13.87 10.82 -19.24
N ILE A 48 -13.80 9.73 -20.01
CA ILE A 48 -14.07 8.38 -19.48
C ILE A 48 -12.95 7.94 -18.54
N GLU A 49 -11.69 8.29 -18.83
CA GLU A 49 -10.55 7.94 -17.98
C GLU A 49 -10.61 8.65 -16.62
N SER A 50 -10.88 9.96 -16.61
CA SER A 50 -11.10 10.71 -15.37
C SER A 50 -12.31 10.19 -14.60
N SER A 51 -13.41 9.89 -15.29
CA SER A 51 -14.61 9.32 -14.67
C SER A 51 -14.37 7.90 -14.12
N GLN A 52 -13.44 7.13 -14.71
CA GLN A 52 -13.07 5.80 -14.23
C GLN A 52 -12.29 5.90 -12.90
N ILE A 53 -11.47 6.94 -12.73
CA ILE A 53 -10.78 7.21 -11.46
C ILE A 53 -11.82 7.61 -10.39
N GLU A 54 -12.71 8.54 -10.71
CA GLU A 54 -13.79 8.99 -9.82
C GLU A 54 -14.68 7.82 -9.34
N TYR A 55 -15.02 6.89 -10.24
CA TYR A 55 -15.75 5.67 -9.90
C TYR A 55 -15.05 4.85 -8.81
N VAL A 56 -13.74 4.69 -8.95
CA VAL A 56 -12.95 3.88 -8.02
C VAL A 56 -12.85 4.58 -6.66
N THR A 57 -12.62 5.90 -6.65
CA THR A 57 -12.47 6.68 -5.41
C THR A 57 -13.78 6.85 -4.66
N ASP A 58 -14.88 7.11 -5.35
CA ASP A 58 -16.10 7.60 -4.72
C ASP A 58 -17.13 6.49 -4.52
N SER A 59 -17.19 5.52 -5.44
CA SER A 59 -18.11 4.39 -5.36
C SER A 59 -17.46 3.19 -4.66
N ILE A 60 -16.31 2.71 -5.16
CA ILE A 60 -15.74 1.43 -4.72
C ILE A 60 -15.02 1.54 -3.37
N ARG A 61 -14.12 2.53 -3.22
CA ARG A 61 -13.23 2.64 -2.07
C ARG A 61 -13.98 2.65 -0.72
N PRO A 62 -15.10 3.36 -0.54
CA PRO A 62 -15.83 3.34 0.74
C PRO A 62 -16.39 1.96 1.13
N TRP A 63 -16.64 1.07 0.16
CA TRP A 63 -17.08 -0.29 0.43
C TRP A 63 -15.92 -1.21 0.78
N LEU A 64 -14.80 -1.08 0.05
CA LEU A 64 -13.59 -1.86 0.33
C LEU A 64 -13.06 -1.57 1.74
N VAL A 65 -12.95 -0.30 2.12
CA VAL A 65 -12.53 0.10 3.47
C VAL A 65 -13.44 -0.48 4.54
N ARG A 66 -14.76 -0.49 4.31
CA ARG A 66 -15.71 -1.12 5.24
C ARG A 66 -15.44 -2.62 5.38
N TRP A 67 -15.14 -3.31 4.28
CA TRP A 67 -14.80 -4.73 4.33
C TRP A 67 -13.46 -4.99 5.02
N GLU A 68 -12.44 -4.19 4.75
CA GLU A 68 -11.13 -4.26 5.43
C GLU A 68 -11.26 -4.11 6.94
N GLN A 69 -12.05 -3.12 7.38
CA GLN A 69 -12.34 -2.92 8.80
C GLN A 69 -13.04 -4.12 9.42
N VAL A 70 -14.02 -4.71 8.72
CA VAL A 70 -14.73 -5.90 9.21
C VAL A 70 -13.81 -7.12 9.24
N ILE A 71 -12.93 -7.29 8.25
CA ILE A 71 -11.93 -8.36 8.21
C ILE A 71 -10.96 -8.21 9.39
N GLY A 72 -10.40 -7.01 9.59
CA GLY A 72 -9.51 -6.72 10.71
C GLY A 72 -10.20 -6.95 12.06
N TRP A 73 -11.48 -6.60 12.18
CA TRP A 73 -12.24 -6.76 13.42
C TRP A 73 -12.67 -8.19 13.71
N LYS A 74 -13.09 -8.97 12.70
CA LYS A 74 -13.67 -10.32 12.91
C LYS A 74 -12.69 -11.46 12.71
N LEU A 75 -11.69 -11.31 11.84
CA LEU A 75 -10.77 -12.38 11.48
C LEU A 75 -9.41 -12.28 12.18
N LEU A 76 -9.01 -11.09 12.61
CA LEU A 76 -7.73 -10.88 13.31
C LEU A 76 -7.94 -10.70 14.81
N THR A 77 -7.12 -11.41 15.60
CA THR A 77 -7.02 -11.18 17.04
C THR A 77 -6.32 -9.86 17.36
N GLU A 78 -6.52 -9.35 18.57
CA GLU A 78 -5.96 -8.04 18.99
C GLU A 78 -4.43 -7.96 18.93
N ASN A 79 -3.75 -9.10 19.13
CA ASN A 79 -2.29 -9.19 18.96
C ASN A 79 -1.86 -9.22 17.50
N GLU A 80 -2.62 -9.88 16.62
CA GLU A 80 -2.31 -9.98 15.18
C GLU A 80 -2.50 -8.64 14.48
N ARG A 81 -3.49 -7.84 14.88
CA ARG A 81 -3.75 -6.49 14.30
C ARG A 81 -2.57 -5.52 14.40
N ARG A 82 -1.60 -5.78 15.28
CA ARG A 82 -0.39 -4.94 15.40
C ARG A 82 0.62 -5.20 14.29
N ASN A 83 0.62 -6.41 13.74
CA ASN A 83 1.63 -6.86 12.80
C ASN A 83 1.04 -7.23 11.42
N ILE A 84 -0.27 -7.42 11.34
CA ILE A 84 -0.98 -7.91 10.15
C ILE A 84 -2.16 -7.00 9.89
N PHE A 85 -2.30 -6.56 8.64
CA PHE A 85 -3.46 -5.85 8.13
C PHE A 85 -3.97 -6.53 6.87
N ALA A 86 -5.23 -6.28 6.53
CA ALA A 86 -5.84 -6.72 5.28
C ALA A 86 -6.26 -5.48 4.51
N GLU A 87 -5.78 -5.37 3.28
CA GLU A 87 -6.11 -4.28 2.35
C GLU A 87 -6.44 -4.87 0.98
N PHE A 88 -7.42 -4.27 0.28
CA PHE A 88 -7.70 -4.58 -1.10
C PHE A 88 -6.78 -3.76 -2.02
N ILE A 89 -6.09 -4.44 -2.94
CA ILE A 89 -5.25 -3.78 -3.94
C ILE A 89 -6.15 -3.23 -5.04
N ILE A 90 -6.50 -1.95 -4.92
CA ILE A 90 -7.37 -1.23 -5.88
C ILE A 90 -6.59 -0.82 -7.15
N GLU A 91 -5.26 -0.81 -7.06
CA GLU A 91 -4.39 -0.31 -8.12
C GLU A 91 -4.53 -1.06 -9.45
N GLY A 92 -4.93 -2.33 -9.41
CA GLY A 92 -5.24 -3.10 -10.62
C GLY A 92 -6.48 -2.61 -11.37
N LEU A 93 -7.41 -1.91 -10.70
CA LEU A 93 -8.56 -1.24 -11.34
C LEU A 93 -8.14 0.08 -11.99
N LEU A 94 -7.08 0.71 -11.49
CA LEU A 94 -6.45 1.92 -12.04
C LEU A 94 -5.37 1.58 -13.09
N ARG A 95 -5.45 0.39 -13.71
CA ARG A 95 -4.43 -0.22 -14.60
C ARG A 95 -3.84 0.70 -15.67
N GLY A 96 -4.51 1.79 -16.02
CA GLY A 96 -4.04 2.78 -16.98
C GLY A 96 -2.92 3.71 -16.47
N ASP A 97 -2.68 3.82 -15.17
CA ASP A 97 -1.75 4.81 -14.61
C ASP A 97 -0.49 4.24 -13.94
N ILE A 98 -0.18 2.97 -14.22
CA ILE A 98 1.05 2.33 -13.71
C ILE A 98 2.27 3.15 -14.12
N GLN A 99 2.32 3.62 -15.37
CA GLN A 99 3.46 4.39 -15.86
C GLN A 99 3.64 5.70 -15.09
N THR A 100 2.59 6.50 -14.90
CA THR A 100 2.69 7.75 -14.12
C THR A 100 3.07 7.48 -12.68
N ARG A 101 2.51 6.45 -12.04
CA ARG A 101 2.84 6.06 -10.67
C ARG A 101 4.32 5.66 -10.51
N PHE A 102 4.82 4.78 -11.38
CA PHE A 102 6.23 4.38 -11.36
C PHE A 102 7.18 5.52 -11.73
N THR A 103 6.77 6.44 -12.62
CA THR A 103 7.56 7.66 -12.87
C THR A 103 7.59 8.58 -11.65
N ALA A 104 6.49 8.72 -10.91
CA ALA A 104 6.46 9.47 -9.66
C ALA A 104 7.39 8.86 -8.62
N TYR A 105 7.43 7.53 -8.48
CA TYR A 105 8.40 6.86 -7.59
C TYR A 105 9.84 7.02 -8.05
N ALA A 106 10.10 6.98 -9.36
CA ALA A 106 11.43 7.21 -9.90
C ALA A 106 11.92 8.62 -9.57
N ILE A 107 11.07 9.64 -9.75
CA ILE A 107 11.34 11.02 -9.36
C ILE A 107 11.54 11.13 -7.85
N ALA A 108 10.71 10.43 -7.05
CA ALA A 108 10.80 10.46 -5.60
C ALA A 108 12.12 9.89 -5.06
N ARG A 109 12.54 8.74 -5.59
CA ARG A 109 13.82 8.12 -5.24
C ARG A 109 15.00 8.93 -5.78
N ALA A 110 14.89 9.52 -6.97
CA ALA A 110 15.95 10.34 -7.54
C ALA A 110 16.23 11.60 -6.71
N ASN A 111 15.18 12.22 -6.14
CA ASN A 111 15.29 13.41 -5.29
C ASN A 111 15.56 13.10 -3.81
N GLY A 112 15.68 11.83 -3.43
CA GLY A 112 16.08 11.43 -2.07
C GLY A 112 15.05 11.65 -0.98
N PHE A 113 13.77 11.88 -1.28
CA PHE A 113 12.73 12.01 -0.25
C PHE A 113 11.97 10.71 0.03
N MET A 114 12.25 9.64 -0.71
CA MET A 114 11.62 8.33 -0.53
C MET A 114 12.62 7.19 -0.60
N THR A 115 12.53 6.24 0.34
CA THR A 115 13.35 5.03 0.35
C THR A 115 12.72 3.90 -0.48
N ALA A 116 13.49 2.85 -0.80
CA ALA A 116 12.94 1.72 -1.57
C ALA A 116 11.92 0.92 -0.75
N ASP A 117 12.11 0.82 0.57
CA ASP A 117 11.16 0.16 1.47
C ASP A 117 9.85 0.94 1.60
N GLU A 118 9.90 2.28 1.55
CA GLU A 118 8.68 3.11 1.50
C GLU A 118 7.89 2.92 0.20
N VAL A 119 8.58 2.80 -0.95
CA VAL A 119 7.93 2.46 -2.22
C VAL A 119 7.31 1.05 -2.14
N ARG A 120 8.03 0.07 -1.59
CA ARG A 120 7.52 -1.29 -1.39
C ARG A 120 6.29 -1.32 -0.47
N ALA A 121 6.33 -0.58 0.63
CA ALA A 121 5.21 -0.47 1.55
C ALA A 121 3.96 0.10 0.86
N ARG A 122 4.12 1.11 -0.01
CA ARG A 122 3.00 1.67 -0.81
C ARG A 122 2.45 0.69 -1.84
N GLU A 123 3.32 -0.14 -2.40
CA GLU A 123 2.92 -1.21 -3.33
C GLU A 123 2.45 -2.48 -2.59
N ASN A 124 2.20 -2.41 -1.28
CA ASN A 124 1.79 -3.55 -0.45
C ASN A 124 2.75 -4.76 -0.54
N MET A 125 4.05 -4.47 -0.67
CA MET A 125 5.13 -5.45 -0.65
C MET A 125 5.87 -5.40 0.70
N ASN A 126 6.38 -6.55 1.12
CA ASN A 126 7.21 -6.62 2.32
C ASN A 126 8.51 -5.80 2.16
N PRO A 127 9.04 -5.22 3.25
CA PRO A 127 10.34 -4.57 3.22
C PRO A 127 11.45 -5.55 2.85
N THR A 128 12.54 -5.01 2.36
CA THR A 128 13.70 -5.80 1.94
C THR A 128 14.40 -6.38 3.18
N GLU A 129 14.65 -7.70 3.21
CA GLU A 129 15.21 -8.37 4.40
C GLU A 129 16.62 -7.86 4.76
N ASP A 130 17.40 -7.47 3.75
CA ASP A 130 18.80 -7.06 3.88
C ASP A 130 18.99 -5.62 4.41
N GLY A 131 17.90 -4.89 4.69
CA GLY A 131 17.94 -3.50 5.17
C GLY A 131 18.42 -2.45 4.14
N SER A 132 18.89 -2.89 2.97
CA SER A 132 19.32 -2.06 1.83
C SER A 132 18.22 -1.11 1.33
N GLY A 133 16.96 -1.42 1.60
CA GLY A 133 15.82 -0.61 1.20
C GLY A 133 15.61 0.66 2.01
N LYS A 134 16.33 0.85 3.13
CA LYS A 134 16.29 2.05 3.99
C LYS A 134 17.24 3.17 3.55
N ILE A 135 18.09 2.91 2.55
CA ILE A 135 19.12 3.85 2.12
C ILE A 135 18.48 4.93 1.22
N TYR A 136 18.71 6.20 1.56
CA TYR A 136 18.32 7.33 0.71
C TYR A 136 19.33 7.52 -0.41
N ASN A 137 18.83 7.71 -1.63
CA ASN A 137 19.68 8.08 -2.75
C ASN A 137 19.85 9.61 -2.76
N ILE A 138 21.08 10.08 -2.92
CA ILE A 138 21.36 11.50 -3.11
C ILE A 138 21.79 11.67 -4.58
N PRO A 139 21.12 12.55 -5.36
CA PRO A 139 21.50 12.78 -6.73
C PRO A 139 22.85 13.52 -6.77
N LEU A 140 23.79 12.98 -7.54
CA LEU A 140 25.15 13.50 -7.67
C LEU A 140 25.19 14.92 -8.28
N ASN A 141 24.11 15.40 -8.90
CA ASN A 141 24.06 16.70 -9.57
C ASN A 141 23.77 17.89 -8.64
N TRP A 142 23.48 17.66 -7.34
CA TRP A 142 23.29 18.74 -6.36
C TRP A 142 24.60 19.19 -5.69
N THR A 143 25.74 18.63 -6.09
CA THR A 143 27.05 19.18 -5.75
C THR A 143 27.34 20.42 -6.59
N ASN A 144 27.81 21.48 -5.97
CA ASN A 144 28.36 22.65 -6.64
C ASN A 144 29.60 22.26 -7.49
N ALA A 145 29.85 22.99 -8.58
CA ALA A 145 31.03 22.76 -9.44
C ALA A 145 32.36 22.81 -8.67
N ALA A 146 32.40 23.51 -7.53
CA ALA A 146 33.53 23.54 -6.62
C ALA A 146 33.85 22.16 -6.03
N ASN A 147 32.85 21.38 -5.61
CA ASN A 147 33.06 20.06 -5.00
C ASN A 147 33.38 18.96 -6.03
N LEU A 148 33.14 19.18 -7.33
CA LEU A 148 33.49 18.24 -8.41
C LEU A 148 34.96 18.34 -8.84
N LEU A 149 35.61 19.47 -8.55
CA LEU A 149 37.01 19.74 -8.90
C LEU A 149 37.97 19.42 -7.75
N LEU A 150 37.45 19.15 -6.55
CA LEU A 150 38.25 18.65 -5.45
C LEU A 150 38.59 17.18 -5.74
N PRO A 151 39.88 16.78 -5.66
CA PRO A 151 40.24 15.37 -5.58
C PRO A 151 39.41 14.71 -4.46
N PRO A 152 39.04 13.43 -4.57
CA PRO A 152 38.53 12.73 -3.40
C PRO A 152 39.54 12.93 -2.28
N GLU A 153 39.11 13.50 -1.15
CA GLU A 153 39.92 13.51 0.06
C GLU A 153 40.26 12.04 0.32
N GLU A 154 41.54 11.70 0.16
CA GLU A 154 42.05 10.44 0.69
C GLU A 154 41.66 10.42 2.18
N PRO A 155 41.18 9.30 2.73
CA PRO A 155 40.92 9.25 4.15
C PRO A 155 42.22 9.67 4.83
N GLU A 156 42.22 10.84 5.46
CA GLU A 156 43.30 11.19 6.36
C GLU A 156 43.33 10.06 7.37
N ASP A 157 44.45 9.33 7.41
CA ASP A 157 44.72 8.39 8.49
C ASP A 157 44.76 9.23 9.77
N GLU A 158 43.58 9.48 10.36
CA GLU A 158 43.50 9.93 11.74
C GLU A 158 44.34 8.93 12.51
N PRO A 159 45.40 9.38 13.23
CA PRO A 159 46.14 8.48 14.08
C PRO A 159 45.10 7.80 14.97
N PHE A 160 45.05 6.48 14.92
CA PHE A 160 44.25 5.68 15.81
C PHE A 160 44.62 6.12 17.24
N GLU A 161 43.82 6.99 17.84
CA GLU A 161 43.92 7.29 19.26
C GLU A 161 43.62 5.98 19.95
N GLU A 162 44.67 5.34 20.48
CA GLU A 162 44.52 4.24 21.39
C GLU A 162 43.50 4.68 22.45
N PRO A 163 42.45 3.89 22.71
CA PRO A 163 41.45 4.29 23.67
C PRO A 163 42.16 4.53 25.01
N ASP A 164 42.06 5.76 25.52
CA ASP A 164 42.61 6.14 26.81
C ASP A 164 42.17 5.09 27.85
N GLU A 165 43.14 4.34 28.39
CA GLU A 165 42.97 3.47 29.55
C GLU A 165 42.68 4.37 30.77
N GLY A 166 41.43 4.82 30.91
CA GLY A 166 41.15 5.91 31.83
C GLY A 166 39.69 6.22 32.17
N GLU A 167 38.72 5.36 31.86
CA GLU A 167 37.41 5.40 32.53
C GLU A 167 36.99 3.98 32.93
N GLU A 168 37.39 3.57 34.14
CA GLU A 168 36.75 2.46 34.87
C GLU A 168 35.30 2.86 35.18
N GLY A 169 34.46 2.73 34.16
CA GLY A 169 33.02 2.94 34.19
C GLY A 169 32.35 1.78 33.44
N ASP A 170 32.04 0.75 34.21
CA ASP A 170 31.01 -0.25 33.95
C ASP A 170 31.26 -1.25 32.81
N GLU A 171 32.33 -2.05 32.94
CA GLU A 171 32.44 -3.37 32.30
C GLU A 171 31.20 -4.25 32.59
N GLU A 172 30.55 -4.05 33.75
CA GLU A 172 29.28 -4.68 34.08
C GLU A 172 28.14 -4.21 33.18
N GLU A 173 28.02 -2.91 32.86
CA GLU A 173 26.95 -2.41 31.96
C GLU A 173 27.17 -2.85 30.52
N ASN A 174 28.41 -2.84 30.03
CA ASN A 174 28.74 -3.35 28.70
C ASN A 174 28.55 -4.87 28.59
N ALA A 175 28.92 -5.64 29.62
CA ALA A 175 28.64 -7.07 29.68
C ALA A 175 27.14 -7.36 29.80
N LEU A 176 26.39 -6.55 30.55
CA LEU A 176 24.94 -6.70 30.75
C LEU A 176 24.14 -6.28 29.51
N MET A 177 24.57 -5.26 28.77
CA MET A 177 24.02 -4.93 27.45
C MET A 177 24.25 -6.05 26.44
N LEU A 178 25.46 -6.60 26.42
CA LEU A 178 25.83 -7.68 25.51
C LEU A 178 25.14 -9.01 25.89
N ASP A 179 24.87 -9.25 27.18
CA ASP A 179 24.04 -10.34 27.68
C ASP A 179 22.54 -10.12 27.43
N ILE A 180 22.05 -8.88 27.49
CA ILE A 180 20.66 -8.52 27.10
C ILE A 180 20.46 -8.77 25.61
N GLU A 181 21.42 -8.39 24.77
CA GLU A 181 21.34 -8.59 23.31
C GLU A 181 21.43 -10.07 22.94
N LYS A 182 22.35 -10.83 23.56
CA LYS A 182 22.46 -12.29 23.40
C LYS A 182 21.25 -13.04 23.97
N ARG A 183 20.64 -12.58 25.07
CA ARG A 183 19.37 -13.12 25.60
C ARG A 183 18.19 -12.77 24.71
N GLY A 184 18.14 -11.56 24.14
CA GLY A 184 17.11 -11.11 23.22
C GLY A 184 17.08 -11.97 21.95
N TYR A 185 18.25 -12.21 21.34
CA TYR A 185 18.36 -13.03 20.13
C TYR A 185 18.03 -14.52 20.38
N ASN A 186 18.46 -15.06 21.52
CA ASN A 186 18.16 -16.45 21.90
C ASN A 186 16.71 -16.66 22.38
N ASP A 187 16.07 -15.69 23.04
CA ASP A 187 14.68 -15.85 23.49
C ASP A 187 13.68 -15.69 22.32
N ILE A 188 13.99 -14.88 21.30
CA ILE A 188 13.18 -14.78 20.07
C ILE A 188 13.27 -16.08 19.24
N THR A 189 14.48 -16.63 19.08
CA THR A 189 14.68 -17.89 18.34
C THR A 189 14.09 -19.09 19.10
N VAL A 190 14.29 -19.19 20.42
CA VAL A 190 13.73 -20.27 21.24
C VAL A 190 12.20 -20.16 21.40
N ARG A 191 11.64 -18.94 21.56
CA ARG A 191 10.17 -18.74 21.57
C ARG A 191 9.56 -19.06 20.22
N SER A 192 10.17 -18.65 19.11
CA SER A 192 9.63 -18.97 17.77
C SER A 192 9.70 -20.48 17.43
N VAL A 193 10.71 -21.19 17.93
CA VAL A 193 10.82 -22.66 17.80
C VAL A 193 9.84 -23.39 18.73
N ARG A 194 9.63 -22.89 19.96
CA ARG A 194 8.68 -23.46 20.92
C ARG A 194 7.22 -23.20 20.52
N LEU A 195 6.91 -22.03 19.95
CA LEU A 195 5.61 -21.70 19.35
C LEU A 195 5.34 -22.60 18.13
N ARG A 196 6.30 -22.78 17.21
CA ARG A 196 6.15 -23.69 16.06
C ARG A 196 5.87 -25.15 16.48
N ARG A 197 6.57 -25.67 17.49
CA ARG A 197 6.30 -27.02 18.04
C ARG A 197 4.96 -27.14 18.77
N LYS A 198 4.48 -26.07 19.43
CA LYS A 198 3.22 -26.06 20.18
C LYS A 198 2.00 -25.90 19.26
N ILE A 199 2.13 -25.13 18.18
CA ILE A 199 1.11 -24.99 17.11
C ILE A 199 0.96 -26.30 16.34
N GLY A 200 2.08 -26.96 15.96
CA GLY A 200 2.04 -28.25 15.27
C GLY A 200 1.51 -29.43 16.09
N LYS A 201 1.63 -29.37 17.43
CA LYS A 201 1.03 -30.39 18.33
C LYS A 201 -0.46 -30.13 18.57
N ARG A 202 -0.89 -28.87 18.71
CA ARG A 202 -2.33 -28.54 18.87
C ARG A 202 -3.12 -28.86 17.61
N SER A 203 -2.63 -28.49 16.43
CA SER A 203 -3.33 -28.80 15.17
C SER A 203 -3.48 -30.31 14.93
N LYS A 204 -2.47 -31.13 15.26
CA LYS A 204 -2.57 -32.59 15.16
C LYS A 204 -3.57 -33.22 16.15
N VAL A 205 -3.63 -32.72 17.38
CA VAL A 205 -4.56 -33.24 18.41
C VAL A 205 -5.99 -32.83 18.11
N ASP A 206 -6.21 -31.61 17.62
CA ASP A 206 -7.53 -31.12 17.25
C ASP A 206 -8.05 -31.80 15.96
N PHE A 207 -7.16 -32.10 15.00
CA PHE A 207 -7.50 -32.86 13.80
C PHE A 207 -7.78 -34.35 14.10
N LEU A 208 -7.06 -34.97 15.03
CA LEU A 208 -7.31 -36.35 15.47
C LEU A 208 -8.59 -36.50 16.30
N LYS A 209 -9.05 -35.45 16.98
CA LYS A 209 -10.35 -35.43 17.68
C LYS A 209 -11.53 -35.30 16.72
N LEU A 210 -11.36 -34.59 15.60
CA LEU A 210 -12.37 -34.47 14.54
C LEU A 210 -12.58 -35.74 13.71
N LEU A 211 -11.59 -36.65 13.68
CA LEU A 211 -11.67 -37.91 12.93
C LEU A 211 -12.20 -39.11 13.75
N LYS A 212 -12.44 -38.94 15.06
CA LYS A 212 -12.85 -40.03 15.98
C LYS A 212 -14.22 -39.80 16.65
N GLY A 213 -14.96 -38.78 16.25
CA GLY A 213 -16.37 -38.56 16.61
C GLY A 213 -17.24 -38.56 15.36
#